data_AF-A0A503X5I7-F1
#
_entry.id   AF-A0A503X5I7-F1
#
_cell.length_a   1.000
_cell.length_b   1.000
_cell.length_c   1.000
_cell.angle_alpha   90.00
_cell.angle_beta   90.00
_cell.angle_gamma   90.00
#
_symmetry.space_group_name_H-M   'P 1'
#
loop_
_entity.id
_entity.type
_entity.pdbx_description
1 polymer ?
#
loop_
_entity_poly.entity_id
_entity_poly.type
_entity_poly.pdbx_seq_one_letter_code
_entity_poly.pdbx_strand_id
1 'polypeptide(L)' 'MRDNDNGREDDKGLQFLARRLAKEVGISESEALGLIKLIGADWSSLLREARFLKNPRRQS' A
#
# COMPACT_ATOMS: atom_id res chain seq x y z
N MET A 1 -31.11 6.69 -8.06
CA MET A 1 -29.83 7.41 -8.28
C MET A 1 -28.81 6.74 -7.37
N ARG A 2 -27.66 6.31 -7.90
CA ARG A 2 -26.59 5.71 -7.09
C ARG A 2 -25.65 6.83 -6.69
N ASP A 3 -25.88 7.40 -5.53
CA ASP A 3 -24.94 8.28 -4.86
C ASP A 3 -23.75 7.44 -4.38
N ASN A 4 -22.82 7.18 -5.31
CA ASN A 4 -21.53 6.59 -4.99
C ASN A 4 -20.54 7.75 -4.75
N ASP A 5 -20.77 8.52 -3.69
CA ASP A 5 -19.83 9.53 -3.17
C ASP A 5 -18.85 8.89 -2.18
N ASN A 6 -18.50 7.60 -2.35
CA ASN A 6 -17.55 6.92 -1.46
C ASN A 6 -16.08 7.29 -1.73
N GLY A 7 -15.78 7.87 -2.90
CA GLY A 7 -14.42 8.12 -3.42
C GLY A 7 -13.54 9.11 -2.64
N ARG A 8 -14.01 9.66 -1.52
CA ARG A 8 -13.21 10.58 -0.67
C ARG A 8 -12.81 9.98 0.67
N GLU A 9 -13.56 8.98 1.15
CA GLU A 9 -13.28 8.32 2.43
C GLU A 9 -12.33 7.14 2.23
N ASP A 10 -12.44 6.44 1.09
CA ASP A 10 -11.48 5.42 0.69
C ASP A 10 -10.06 5.99 0.49
N ASP A 11 -9.92 7.17 -0.13
CA ASP A 11 -8.60 7.78 -0.35
C ASP A 11 -7.87 8.13 0.96
N LYS A 12 -8.59 8.58 2.00
CA LYS A 12 -8.01 8.82 3.33
C LYS A 12 -7.63 7.53 4.04
N GLY A 13 -8.46 6.48 3.94
CA GLY A 13 -8.16 5.16 4.49
C GLY A 13 -6.95 4.50 3.81
N LEU A 14 -6.88 4.64 2.49
CA LEU A 14 -5.78 4.16 1.64
C LEU A 14 -4.47 4.90 1.97
N GLN A 15 -4.49 6.22 2.12
CA GLN A 15 -3.31 6.99 2.53
C GLN A 15 -2.82 6.62 3.93
N PHE A 16 -3.73 6.40 4.88
CA PHE A 16 -3.35 5.95 6.22
C PHE A 16 -2.70 4.55 6.19
N LEU A 17 -3.26 3.62 5.41
CA LEU A 17 -2.68 2.29 5.22
C LEU A 17 -1.31 2.36 4.53
N ALA A 18 -1.17 3.21 3.51
CA ALA A 18 0.08 3.42 2.78
C ALA A 18 1.17 3.93 3.71
N ARG A 19 0.87 4.93 4.54
CA ARG A 19 1.80 5.48 5.53
C ARG A 19 2.23 4.46 6.57
N ARG A 20 1.29 3.62 7.03
CA ARG A 20 1.59 2.53 7.98
C ARG A 20 2.52 1.50 7.34
N LEU A 21 2.22 1.08 6.12
CA LEU A 21 3.02 0.10 5.38
C LEU A 21 4.42 0.61 5.05
N ALA A 22 4.52 1.87 4.62
CA ALA A 22 5.79 2.56 4.37
C ALA A 22 6.69 2.55 5.61
N LYS A 23 6.14 2.88 6.78
CA LYS A 23 6.89 2.88 8.05
C LYS A 23 7.29 1.47 8.50
N GLU A 24 6.39 0.50 8.36
CA GLU A 24 6.63 -0.89 8.81
C GLU A 24 7.73 -1.56 7.99
N VAL A 25 7.74 -1.30 6.68
CA VAL A 25 8.63 -2.01 5.74
C VAL A 25 9.85 -1.18 5.36
N GLY A 26 9.77 0.14 5.48
CA GLY A 26 10.83 1.07 5.11
C GLY A 26 10.87 1.38 3.61
N ILE A 27 9.70 1.45 2.96
CA ILE A 27 9.51 1.88 1.57
C ILE A 27 8.85 3.26 1.53
N SER A 28 8.79 3.90 0.36
CA SER A 28 8.13 5.21 0.23
C SER A 28 6.60 5.10 0.31
N GLU A 29 5.91 6.13 0.79
CA GLU A 29 4.43 6.16 0.87
C GLU A 29 3.77 5.97 -0.51
N SER A 30 4.36 6.53 -1.57
CA SER A 30 3.89 6.31 -2.95
C SER A 30 4.02 4.87 -3.43
N GLU A 31 5.09 4.17 -3.03
CA GLU A 31 5.28 2.75 -3.36
C GLU A 31 4.26 1.90 -2.60
N ALA A 32 4.08 2.18 -1.31
CA ALA A 32 3.07 1.53 -0.49
C ALA A 32 1.64 1.75 -1.04
N LEU A 33 1.31 2.98 -1.46
CA LEU A 33 0.02 3.28 -2.08
C LEU A 33 -0.17 2.55 -3.42
N GLY A 34 0.90 2.44 -4.22
CA GLY A 34 0.90 1.67 -5.46
C GLY A 34 0.59 0.20 -5.22
N LEU A 35 1.20 -0.42 -4.21
CA LEU A 35 0.89 -1.78 -3.78
C LEU A 35 -0.56 -1.91 -3.36
N ILE A 36 -1.07 -1.03 -2.49
CA ILE A 36 -2.44 -1.11 -2.01
C ILE A 36 -3.45 -0.99 -3.16
N LYS A 37 -3.18 -0.16 -4.16
CA LYS A 37 -4.01 -0.06 -5.37
C LYS A 37 -3.91 -1.29 -6.28
N LEU A 38 -2.76 -1.98 -6.28
CA LEU A 38 -2.48 -3.13 -7.14
C LEU A 38 -3.02 -4.45 -6.57
N ILE A 39 -2.79 -4.72 -5.28
CA ILE A 39 -3.14 -5.98 -4.61
C ILE A 39 -4.28 -5.85 -3.60
N GLY A 40 -4.74 -4.63 -3.31
CA GLY A 40 -5.79 -4.35 -2.33
C GLY A 40 -5.26 -4.08 -0.92
N ALA A 41 -6.18 -3.89 0.03
CA ALA A 41 -5.85 -3.55 1.43
C ALA A 41 -5.53 -4.77 2.33
N ASP A 42 -5.23 -5.93 1.76
CA ASP A 42 -4.87 -7.12 2.54
C ASP A 42 -3.47 -7.00 3.13
N TRP A 43 -3.40 -6.85 4.45
CA TRP A 43 -2.15 -6.53 5.16
C TRP A 43 -1.07 -7.62 5.03
N SER A 44 -1.47 -8.88 5.01
CA SER A 44 -0.54 -10.02 4.87
C SER A 44 0.13 -10.02 3.49
N SER A 45 -0.65 -9.77 2.45
CA SER A 45 -0.18 -9.64 1.07
C SER A 45 0.72 -8.41 0.90
N LEU A 46 0.31 -7.27 1.47
CA LEU A 46 1.09 -6.03 1.46
C LEU A 46 2.46 -6.19 2.13
N LEU A 47 2.53 -6.83 3.30
CA LEU A 47 3.80 -7.06 3.99
C LEU A 47 4.73 -8.01 3.22
N ARG A 48 4.18 -9.01 2.53
CA ARG A 48 4.97 -9.91 1.68
C ARG A 48 5.60 -9.11 0.54
N GLU A 49 4.79 -8.39 -0.22
CA GLU A 49 5.23 -7.68 -1.42
C GLU A 49 6.18 -6.51 -1.10
N ALA A 50 5.85 -5.73 -0.06
CA ALA A 50 6.71 -4.65 0.39
C ALA A 50 8.07 -5.15 0.90
N ARG A 51 8.14 -6.35 1.50
CA ARG A 51 9.43 -6.95 1.90
C ARG A 51 10.27 -7.37 0.68
N PHE A 52 9.63 -7.84 -0.39
CA PHE A 52 10.31 -8.09 -1.66
C PHE A 52 10.86 -6.78 -2.25
N LEU A 53 10.11 -5.68 -2.18
CA LEU A 53 10.55 -4.36 -2.65
C LEU A 53 11.76 -3.79 -1.88
N LYS A 54 11.93 -4.13 -0.59
CA LYS A 54 13.07 -3.67 0.22
C LYS A 54 14.38 -4.41 -0.10
N ASN A 55 14.33 -5.51 -0.84
CA ASN A 55 15.51 -6.25 -1.28
C ASN A 55 15.70 -6.16 -2.81
N PRO A 56 15.87 -4.96 -3.41
CA PRO A 56 16.13 -4.85 -4.84
C PRO A 56 17.58 -5.21 -5.19
N ARG A 57 18.45 -5.50 -4.22
CA ARG A 57 19.82 -5.99 -4.47
C ARG A 57 20.29 -6.94 -3.39
N ARG A 58 20.24 -8.22 -3.71
CA ARG A 58 21.25 -9.27 -3.45
C ARG A 58 20.76 -10.56 -4.10
N GLN A 59 20.58 -10.52 -5.42
CA GLN A 59 20.67 -11.73 -6.23
C GLN A 59 21.77 -11.44 -7.24
N SER A 60 22.82 -12.27 -7.13
CA SER A 60 24.11 -12.23 -7.81
C SER A 60 24.01 -12.19 -9.33
#